data_AF-A0A2H0WZV1-F1
#
_entry.id   AF-A0A2H0WZV1-F1
#
_cell.length_a   1.000
_cell.length_b   1.000
_cell.length_c   1.000
_cell.angle_alpha   90.00
_cell.angle_beta   90.00
_cell.angle_gamma   90.00
#
_symmetry.space_group_name_H-M   'P 1'
#
loop_
_entity.id
_entity.type
_entity.pdbx_description
1 polymer ?
#
loop_
_entity_poly.entity_id
_entity_poly.type
_entity_poly.pdbx_seq_one_letter_code
_entity_poly.pdbx_strand_id
1 'polypeptide(L)'
;MKLPFFFAGKKPTHEDTGPQVSPSVTALSQGTTNVKDVIAPEAIEVDWSDIKINDTYYRTLFVAGYPRFVNANWLSPLINFPHSLSISMFIYPVDGKGVIEDLRRKIAEMEAELQGDIQRGRIINIDTQVKLEDARSLQEQLAKGAERFFQFGLYITIRDDKKDILDRVTNHIKSALGALLIVAKTASLQVEDGFKTTLPTGLDKLKMNRNMDTTSLATTFPFTSSELTANEGLMYGINEHNDSLVVFDRFTLENANMVVFAKSGSGKSYLVKLEILRSLLFDTEVIVIDPEDEYRKLSDAIGGTYIDFSFSSPSRINPFELPVVNEPDENELAMKIIS
;
A
#
# COMPACT_ATOMS: atom_id res chain seq x y z
N MET A 1 -48.58 34.54 -10.32
CA MET A 1 -48.29 34.77 -8.88
C MET A 1 -46.79 35.03 -8.76
N LYS A 2 -46.41 36.31 -8.79
CA LYS A 2 -45.02 36.79 -8.63
C LYS A 2 -44.90 37.32 -7.20
N LEU A 3 -43.95 36.82 -6.43
CA LEU A 3 -43.65 37.35 -5.09
C LEU A 3 -42.52 38.40 -5.19
N PRO A 4 -42.59 39.51 -4.43
CA PRO A 4 -41.75 40.67 -4.63
C PRO A 4 -40.48 40.63 -3.77
N PHE A 5 -39.48 41.35 -4.29
CA PHE A 5 -38.21 41.70 -3.66
C PHE A 5 -38.39 42.46 -2.34
N PHE A 6 -37.65 42.06 -1.31
CA PHE A 6 -37.25 42.93 -0.20
C PHE A 6 -35.72 42.94 -0.12
N PHE A 7 -35.12 44.07 -0.49
CA PHE A 7 -33.72 44.39 -0.25
C PHE A 7 -33.55 44.77 1.22
N ALA A 8 -32.80 43.96 1.98
CA ALA A 8 -32.16 44.38 3.22
C ALA A 8 -30.66 44.45 2.97
N GLY A 9 -30.10 45.65 2.97
CA GLY A 9 -28.68 45.89 2.76
C GLY A 9 -27.83 45.18 3.81
N LYS A 10 -27.02 44.21 3.38
CA LYS A 10 -25.88 43.74 4.17
C LYS A 10 -24.86 44.86 4.25
N LYS A 11 -24.62 45.37 5.47
CA LYS A 11 -23.44 46.17 5.80
C LYS A 11 -22.17 45.41 5.39
N PRO A 12 -21.10 46.10 4.96
CA PRO A 12 -19.83 45.44 4.67
C PRO A 12 -19.34 44.77 5.95
N THR A 13 -19.09 43.46 5.86
CA THR A 13 -18.39 42.68 6.88
C THR A 13 -17.01 43.31 7.08
N HIS A 14 -16.72 43.76 8.30
CA HIS A 14 -15.38 44.17 8.71
C HIS A 14 -14.39 43.07 8.32
N GLU A 15 -13.44 43.39 7.44
CA GLU A 15 -12.22 42.62 7.30
C GLU A 15 -11.54 42.62 8.68
N ASP A 16 -11.41 41.43 9.24
CA ASP A 16 -10.72 41.17 10.49
C ASP A 16 -9.22 41.42 10.26
N THR A 17 -8.82 42.68 10.39
CA THR A 17 -7.43 43.10 10.37
C THR A 17 -6.84 42.74 11.72
N GLY A 18 -6.37 41.50 11.84
CA GLY A 18 -5.52 41.07 12.96
C GLY A 18 -4.41 42.10 13.21
N PRO A 19 -3.95 42.26 14.46
CA PRO A 19 -3.08 43.36 14.85
C PRO A 19 -1.86 43.42 13.92
N GLN A 20 -1.66 44.57 13.25
CA GLN A 20 -0.49 44.80 12.41
C GLN A 20 0.77 44.69 13.27
N VAL A 21 1.44 43.54 13.15
CA VAL A 21 2.68 43.24 13.85
C VAL A 21 3.72 44.27 13.40
N SER A 22 4.29 45.03 14.35
CA SER A 22 5.27 46.06 14.03
C SER A 22 6.46 45.44 13.26
N PRO A 23 7.08 46.15 12.30
CA PRO A 23 8.23 45.66 11.53
C PRO A 23 9.37 45.16 12.44
N SER A 24 9.53 45.79 13.60
CA SER A 24 10.47 45.44 14.66
C SER A 24 10.15 44.09 15.34
N VAL A 25 8.87 43.76 15.56
CA VAL A 25 8.47 42.46 16.12
C VAL A 25 8.62 41.35 15.08
N THR A 26 8.33 41.64 13.80
CA THR A 26 8.59 40.73 12.70
C THR A 26 10.09 40.44 12.55
N ALA A 27 10.94 41.46 12.63
CA ALA A 27 12.40 41.30 12.60
C ALA A 27 12.94 40.50 13.80
N LEU A 28 12.38 40.71 15.00
CA LEU A 28 12.74 39.93 16.19
C LEU A 28 12.34 38.46 16.06
N SER A 29 11.14 38.19 15.50
CA SER A 29 10.66 36.82 15.26
C SER A 29 11.48 36.04 14.23
N GLN A 30 12.19 36.74 13.34
CA GLN A 30 13.13 36.12 12.39
C GLN A 30 14.47 35.73 13.04
N GLY A 31 14.81 36.29 14.22
CA GLY A 31 16.01 35.95 14.98
C GLY A 31 15.80 34.90 16.07
N THR A 32 14.55 34.53 16.35
CA THR A 32 14.20 33.43 17.28
C THR A 32 14.23 32.09 16.56
N THR A 33 14.82 31.08 17.20
CA THR A 33 14.84 29.70 16.69
C THR A 33 13.43 29.22 16.38
N ASN A 34 13.18 28.92 15.11
CA ASN A 34 11.91 28.37 14.66
C ASN A 34 12.00 26.84 14.59
N VAL A 35 10.85 26.16 14.54
CA VAL A 35 10.76 24.70 14.36
C VAL A 35 11.58 24.22 13.16
N LYS A 36 11.61 25.01 12.08
CA LYS A 36 12.42 24.72 10.89
C LYS A 36 13.92 24.62 11.20
N ASP A 37 14.43 25.45 12.10
CA ASP A 37 15.84 25.45 12.49
C ASP A 37 16.16 24.25 13.38
N VAL A 38 15.20 23.80 14.19
CA VAL A 38 15.35 22.62 15.07
C VAL A 38 15.33 21.31 14.27
N ILE A 39 14.53 21.23 13.21
CA ILE A 39 14.42 20.01 12.37
C ILE A 39 15.34 20.03 11.14
N ALA A 40 16.03 21.15 10.89
CA ALA A 40 16.94 21.25 9.77
C ALA A 40 18.10 20.24 9.94
N PRO A 41 18.53 19.58 8.86
CA PRO A 41 19.70 18.72 8.92
C PRO A 41 20.96 19.54 9.21
N GLU A 42 21.93 18.91 9.88
CA GLU A 42 23.22 19.52 10.22
C GLU A 42 24.06 19.76 8.96
N ALA A 43 24.03 18.80 8.02
CA ALA A 43 24.74 18.87 6.76
C ALA A 43 23.98 18.18 5.63
N ILE A 44 24.12 18.74 4.43
CA ILE A 44 23.66 18.16 3.18
C ILE A 44 24.83 18.15 2.20
N GLU A 45 25.21 16.98 1.73
CA GLU A 45 26.22 16.80 0.68
C GLU A 45 25.54 16.28 -0.59
N VAL A 46 25.74 16.97 -1.69
CA VAL A 46 25.14 16.63 -2.99
C VAL A 46 26.24 16.07 -3.89
N ASP A 47 26.10 14.81 -4.28
CA ASP A 47 26.99 14.13 -5.23
C ASP A 47 26.28 13.97 -6.59
N TRP A 48 26.95 13.37 -7.56
CA TRP A 48 26.45 13.14 -8.91
C TRP A 48 25.21 12.24 -8.97
N SER A 49 25.13 11.25 -8.09
CA SER A 49 24.12 10.19 -8.13
C SER A 49 23.34 9.99 -6.84
N ASP A 50 23.72 10.67 -5.77
CA ASP A 50 23.14 10.54 -4.44
C ASP A 50 23.27 11.85 -3.67
N ILE A 51 22.45 11.99 -2.65
CA ILE A 51 22.51 13.08 -1.68
C ILE A 51 22.67 12.47 -0.29
N LYS A 52 23.64 12.96 0.48
CA LYS A 52 23.84 12.58 1.86
C LYS A 52 23.24 13.65 2.77
N ILE A 53 22.36 13.25 3.67
CA ILE A 53 21.77 14.14 4.67
C ILE A 53 22.19 13.58 6.03
N ASN A 54 22.99 14.36 6.76
CA ASN A 54 23.71 13.89 7.96
C ASN A 54 24.53 12.61 7.65
N ASP A 55 24.14 11.47 8.22
CA ASP A 55 24.81 10.18 8.04
C ASP A 55 24.11 9.21 7.08
N THR A 56 22.98 9.63 6.51
CA THR A 56 22.18 8.77 5.62
C THR A 56 22.31 9.20 4.16
N TYR A 57 22.49 8.23 3.27
CA TYR A 57 22.52 8.44 1.83
C TYR A 57 21.14 8.17 1.19
N TYR A 58 20.80 8.98 0.21
CA TYR A 58 19.56 8.89 -0.54
C TYR A 58 19.86 8.88 -2.04
N ARG A 59 19.16 8.03 -2.77
CA ARG A 59 19.21 8.00 -4.23
C ARG A 59 17.81 7.85 -4.82
N THR A 60 17.46 8.78 -5.71
CA THR A 60 16.19 8.73 -6.42
C THR A 60 16.37 8.13 -7.81
N LEU A 61 15.48 7.19 -8.12
CA LEU A 61 15.25 6.64 -9.44
C LEU A 61 13.95 7.19 -10.01
N PHE A 62 13.90 7.43 -11.30
CA PHE A 62 12.68 7.70 -12.05
C PHE A 62 12.49 6.63 -13.12
N VAL A 63 11.24 6.24 -13.36
CA VAL A 63 10.92 5.27 -14.41
C VAL A 63 10.81 5.98 -15.75
N ALA A 64 11.79 5.72 -16.62
CA ALA A 64 11.91 6.33 -17.92
C ALA A 64 11.23 5.53 -19.02
N GLY A 65 10.99 4.24 -18.87
CA GLY A 65 10.44 3.39 -19.92
C GLY A 65 9.56 2.29 -19.36
N TYR A 66 8.48 2.00 -20.07
CA TYR A 66 7.51 0.96 -19.73
C TYR A 66 7.38 -0.01 -20.91
N PRO A 67 7.09 -1.30 -20.66
CA PRO A 67 6.72 -2.23 -21.72
C PRO A 67 5.42 -1.82 -22.40
N ARG A 68 5.16 -2.38 -23.59
CA ARG A 68 3.90 -2.17 -24.34
C ARG A 68 2.68 -2.66 -23.56
N PHE A 69 2.84 -3.72 -22.76
CA PHE A 69 1.79 -4.27 -21.91
C PHE A 69 2.34 -4.49 -20.51
N VAL A 70 1.55 -4.12 -19.52
CA VAL A 70 1.80 -4.39 -18.11
C VAL A 70 0.66 -5.24 -17.56
N ASN A 71 0.99 -6.28 -16.80
CA ASN A 71 0.00 -7.06 -16.08
C ASN A 71 -0.47 -6.30 -14.84
N ALA A 72 -1.64 -6.65 -14.31
CA ALA A 72 -2.03 -6.20 -12.98
C ALA A 72 -0.95 -6.58 -11.94
N ASN A 73 -0.76 -5.73 -10.94
CA ASN A 73 0.20 -5.95 -9.84
C ASN A 73 1.68 -5.96 -10.27
N TRP A 74 2.04 -5.36 -11.41
CA TRP A 74 3.45 -5.30 -11.86
C TRP A 74 4.36 -4.54 -10.88
N LEU A 75 3.81 -3.70 -10.02
CA LEU A 75 4.54 -2.99 -8.96
C LEU A 75 4.90 -3.85 -7.76
N SER A 76 4.37 -5.07 -7.64
CA SER A 76 4.62 -5.99 -6.52
C SER A 76 6.10 -6.11 -6.14
N PRO A 77 7.07 -6.25 -7.07
CA PRO A 77 8.48 -6.34 -6.72
C PRO A 77 9.05 -5.09 -6.05
N LEU A 78 8.43 -3.93 -6.23
CA LEU A 78 8.80 -2.69 -5.53
C LEU A 78 8.11 -2.57 -4.17
N ILE A 79 6.82 -2.91 -4.10
CA ILE A 79 6.03 -2.82 -2.87
C ILE A 79 6.52 -3.82 -1.83
N ASN A 80 6.81 -5.05 -2.25
CA ASN A 80 7.30 -6.13 -1.38
C ASN A 80 8.83 -6.16 -1.30
N PHE A 81 9.51 -5.11 -1.75
CA PHE A 81 10.97 -5.10 -1.74
C PHE A 81 11.47 -5.02 -0.28
N PRO A 82 12.38 -5.90 0.17
CA PRO A 82 12.81 -6.00 1.57
C PRO A 82 13.83 -4.91 1.94
N HIS A 83 13.49 -3.64 1.68
CA HIS A 83 14.31 -2.47 1.97
C HIS A 83 13.45 -1.21 2.11
N SER A 84 13.95 -0.20 2.82
CA SER A 84 13.22 1.07 2.98
C SER A 84 13.19 1.86 1.67
N LEU A 85 12.02 1.92 1.03
CA LEU A 85 11.77 2.67 -0.19
C LEU A 85 10.71 3.74 0.03
N SER A 86 10.92 4.93 -0.53
CA SER A 86 9.89 5.96 -0.70
C SER A 86 9.45 5.97 -2.15
N ILE A 87 8.22 5.54 -2.42
CA ILE A 87 7.66 5.48 -3.77
C ILE A 87 6.65 6.62 -3.91
N SER A 88 6.77 7.40 -4.98
CA SER A 88 5.85 8.49 -5.29
C SER A 88 5.34 8.38 -6.71
N MET A 89 4.02 8.44 -6.82
CA MET A 89 3.28 8.38 -8.07
C MET A 89 2.58 9.71 -8.29
N PHE A 90 2.81 10.30 -9.46
CA PHE A 90 2.15 11.53 -9.88
C PHE A 90 1.28 11.25 -11.08
N ILE A 91 0.02 11.66 -11.00
CA ILE A 91 -1.00 11.40 -12.02
C ILE A 91 -1.59 12.75 -12.42
N TYR A 92 -1.37 13.14 -13.66
CA TYR A 92 -1.85 14.39 -14.21
C TYR A 92 -2.86 14.11 -15.32
N PRO A 93 -4.17 14.38 -15.12
CA PRO A 93 -5.15 14.26 -16.19
C PRO A 93 -4.86 15.28 -17.30
N VAL A 94 -4.99 14.86 -18.55
CA VAL A 94 -4.81 15.72 -19.72
C VAL A 94 -6.15 15.88 -20.43
N ASP A 95 -6.44 17.08 -20.93
CA ASP A 95 -7.65 17.33 -21.71
C ASP A 95 -7.62 16.53 -23.03
N GLY A 96 -8.63 15.68 -23.23
CA GLY A 96 -8.71 14.76 -24.36
C GLY A 96 -8.81 15.47 -25.72
N LYS A 97 -9.33 16.70 -25.79
CA LYS A 97 -9.50 17.41 -27.08
C LYS A 97 -8.16 17.66 -27.78
N GLY A 98 -7.18 18.21 -27.06
CA GLY A 98 -5.85 18.48 -27.61
C GLY A 98 -5.10 17.19 -27.96
N VAL A 99 -5.25 16.16 -27.13
CA VAL A 99 -4.58 14.86 -27.34
C VAL A 99 -5.07 14.16 -28.61
N ILE A 100 -6.37 14.21 -28.91
CA ILE A 100 -6.92 13.61 -30.13
C ILE A 100 -6.38 14.31 -31.38
N GLU A 101 -6.26 15.64 -31.37
CA GLU A 101 -5.69 16.41 -32.48
C GLU A 101 -4.21 16.08 -32.70
N ASP A 102 -3.43 16.00 -31.61
CA ASP A 102 -2.02 15.62 -31.67
C ASP A 102 -1.84 14.16 -32.17
N LEU A 103 -2.70 13.24 -31.72
CA LEU A 103 -2.74 11.85 -32.22
C LEU A 103 -3.06 11.81 -33.72
N ARG A 104 -4.03 12.60 -34.20
CA ARG A 104 -4.34 12.69 -35.64
C ARG A 104 -3.13 13.12 -36.45
N ARG A 105 -2.42 14.16 -35.99
CA ARG A 105 -1.20 14.63 -36.65
C ARG A 105 -0.13 13.53 -36.69
N LYS A 106 0.08 12.84 -35.57
CA LYS A 106 1.10 11.77 -35.49
C LYS A 106 0.74 10.55 -36.34
N ILE A 107 -0.54 10.17 -36.40
CA ILE A 107 -1.05 9.11 -37.27
C ILE A 107 -0.78 9.47 -38.74
N ALA A 108 -1.09 10.69 -39.17
CA ALA A 108 -0.83 11.14 -40.53
C ALA A 108 0.67 11.14 -40.88
N GLU A 109 1.55 11.55 -39.96
CA GLU A 109 3.01 11.47 -40.13
C GLU A 109 3.48 10.02 -40.33
N MET A 110 2.99 9.08 -39.50
CA MET A 110 3.34 7.66 -39.61
C MET A 110 2.80 7.04 -40.91
N GLU A 111 1.57 7.37 -41.31
CA GLU A 111 1.01 6.92 -42.59
C GLU A 111 1.82 7.42 -43.79
N ALA A 112 2.24 8.68 -43.77
CA ALA A 112 3.06 9.27 -44.82
C ALA A 112 4.45 8.61 -44.88
N GLU A 113 5.06 8.28 -43.74
CA GLU A 113 6.32 7.53 -43.67
C GLU A 113 6.18 6.16 -44.33
N LEU A 114 5.16 5.38 -43.94
CA LEU A 114 4.91 4.05 -44.50
C LEU A 114 4.60 4.09 -46.01
N GLN A 115 3.79 5.06 -46.45
CA GLN A 115 3.52 5.26 -47.88
C GLN A 115 4.79 5.64 -48.65
N GLY A 116 5.64 6.49 -48.06
CA GLY A 116 6.92 6.87 -48.65
C GLY A 116 7.87 5.69 -48.83
N ASP A 117 7.91 4.77 -47.86
CA ASP A 117 8.70 3.53 -47.96
C ASP A 117 8.17 2.61 -49.06
N ILE A 118 6.85 2.42 -49.15
CA ILE A 118 6.21 1.63 -50.21
C ILE A 118 6.52 2.22 -51.60
N GLN A 119 6.35 3.53 -51.78
CA GLN A 119 6.61 4.20 -53.06
C GLN A 119 8.07 4.10 -53.49
N ARG A 120 9.00 4.05 -52.54
CA ARG A 120 10.44 3.89 -52.79
C ARG A 120 10.87 2.42 -52.94
N GLY A 121 9.93 1.48 -52.87
CA GLY A 121 10.20 0.03 -52.91
C GLY A 121 11.03 -0.47 -51.72
N ARG A 122 11.00 0.25 -50.59
CA ARG A 122 11.69 -0.14 -49.36
C ARG A 122 10.85 -1.12 -48.56
N ILE A 123 11.53 -1.92 -47.75
CA ILE A 123 10.86 -2.77 -46.76
C ILE A 123 10.21 -1.85 -45.72
N ILE A 124 8.92 -2.08 -45.48
CA ILE A 124 8.11 -1.34 -44.51
C ILE A 124 8.73 -1.50 -43.11
N ASN A 125 8.90 -0.38 -42.40
CA ASN A 125 9.35 -0.42 -41.02
C ASN A 125 8.25 -0.99 -40.11
N ILE A 126 8.49 -2.20 -39.59
CA ILE A 126 7.56 -2.93 -38.70
C ILE A 126 7.27 -2.10 -37.44
N ASP A 127 8.27 -1.40 -36.88
CA ASP A 127 8.08 -0.60 -35.67
C ASP A 127 7.12 0.56 -35.90
N THR A 128 7.23 1.23 -37.05
CA THR A 128 6.32 2.33 -37.43
C THR A 128 4.91 1.79 -37.67
N GLN A 129 4.77 0.61 -38.28
CA GLN A 129 3.48 -0.04 -38.48
C GLN A 129 2.78 -0.40 -37.16
N VAL A 130 3.51 -0.99 -36.21
CA VAL A 130 2.97 -1.34 -34.88
C VAL A 130 2.54 -0.08 -34.11
N LYS A 131 3.36 0.97 -34.13
CA LYS A 131 3.02 2.26 -33.50
C LYS A 131 1.77 2.90 -34.10
N LEU A 132 1.58 2.78 -35.41
CA LEU A 132 0.40 3.29 -36.10
C LEU A 132 -0.87 2.54 -35.67
N GLU A 133 -0.79 1.22 -35.54
CA GLU A 133 -1.90 0.40 -35.04
C GLU A 133 -2.28 0.79 -33.61
N ASP A 134 -1.30 0.91 -32.71
CA ASP A 134 -1.51 1.32 -31.31
C ASP A 134 -2.12 2.73 -31.22
N ALA A 135 -1.59 3.68 -32.02
CA ALA A 135 -2.09 5.05 -32.04
C ALA A 135 -3.54 5.14 -32.53
N ARG A 136 -3.93 4.36 -33.55
CA ARG A 136 -5.31 4.29 -34.05
C ARG A 136 -6.25 3.69 -33.01
N SER A 137 -5.85 2.60 -32.36
CA SER A 137 -6.62 1.97 -31.28
C SER A 137 -6.86 2.96 -30.13
N LEU A 138 -5.80 3.63 -29.67
CA LEU A 138 -5.91 4.62 -28.60
C LEU A 138 -6.80 5.81 -29.01
N GLN A 139 -6.65 6.33 -30.23
CA GLN A 139 -7.49 7.41 -30.74
C GLN A 139 -8.97 7.02 -30.75
N GLU A 140 -9.30 5.78 -31.17
CA GLU A 140 -10.66 5.28 -31.18
C GLU A 140 -11.25 5.20 -29.77
N GLN A 141 -10.50 4.66 -28.80
CA GLN A 141 -10.93 4.55 -27.41
C GLN A 141 -11.13 5.92 -26.73
N LEU A 142 -10.23 6.88 -27.01
CA LEU A 142 -10.36 8.26 -26.53
C LEU A 142 -11.58 8.95 -27.15
N ALA A 143 -11.84 8.76 -28.45
CA ALA A 143 -12.98 9.35 -29.15
C ALA A 143 -14.33 8.78 -28.64
N LYS A 144 -14.36 7.50 -28.25
CA LYS A 144 -15.52 6.86 -27.61
C LYS A 144 -15.72 7.29 -26.15
N GLY A 145 -14.73 7.93 -25.53
CA GLY A 145 -14.73 8.27 -24.11
C GLY A 145 -14.58 7.07 -23.18
N ALA A 146 -14.16 5.91 -23.71
CA ALA A 146 -13.88 4.70 -22.93
C ALA A 146 -12.56 4.83 -22.14
N GLU A 147 -11.60 5.54 -22.71
CA GLU A 147 -10.31 5.85 -22.09
C GLU A 147 -10.17 7.36 -21.86
N ARG A 148 -9.39 7.72 -20.84
CA ARG A 148 -8.85 9.07 -20.61
C ARG A 148 -7.34 9.05 -20.66
N PHE A 149 -6.75 10.20 -21.00
CA PHE A 149 -5.32 10.36 -21.14
C PHE A 149 -4.71 11.01 -19.89
N PHE A 150 -3.58 10.46 -19.44
CA PHE A 150 -2.86 10.94 -18.27
C PHE A 150 -1.37 11.05 -18.56
N GLN A 151 -0.71 11.96 -17.83
CA GLN A 151 0.73 11.91 -17.62
C GLN A 151 1.02 11.28 -16.26
N PHE A 152 1.86 10.26 -16.27
CA PHE A 152 2.22 9.46 -15.10
C PHE A 152 3.72 9.57 -14.83
N GLY A 153 4.07 9.95 -13.60
CA GLY A 153 5.45 9.93 -13.09
C GLY A 153 5.57 8.90 -11.96
N LEU A 154 6.61 8.06 -12.00
CA LEU A 154 6.93 7.11 -10.95
C LEU A 154 8.36 7.29 -10.49
N TYR A 155 8.51 7.57 -9.20
CA TYR A 155 9.77 7.90 -8.55
C TYR A 155 10.00 7.00 -7.34
N ILE A 156 11.23 6.55 -7.15
CA ILE A 156 11.62 5.61 -6.09
C ILE A 156 12.88 6.17 -5.44
N THR A 157 12.77 6.61 -4.19
CA THR A 157 13.93 7.02 -3.39
C THR A 157 14.33 5.90 -2.44
N ILE A 158 15.59 5.51 -2.55
CA ILE A 158 16.24 4.51 -1.73
C ILE A 158 17.00 5.23 -0.62
N ARG A 159 16.95 4.70 0.60
CA ARG A 159 17.61 5.26 1.78
C ARG A 159 18.47 4.19 2.44
N ASP A 160 19.74 4.48 2.69
CA ASP A 160 20.62 3.63 3.51
C ASP A 160 21.72 4.46 4.18
N ASP A 161 22.21 4.04 5.34
CA ASP A 161 23.31 4.71 6.06
C ASP A 161 24.68 4.37 5.46
N LYS A 162 24.77 3.37 4.57
CA LYS A 162 26.00 2.94 3.90
C LYS A 162 25.87 3.02 2.38
N LYS A 163 26.76 3.82 1.76
CA LYS A 163 26.83 3.98 0.29
C LYS A 163 26.95 2.66 -0.47
N ASP A 164 27.73 1.71 0.05
CA ASP A 164 27.88 0.39 -0.58
C ASP A 164 26.57 -0.41 -0.64
N ILE A 165 25.72 -0.29 0.39
CA ILE A 165 24.41 -0.96 0.42
C ILE A 165 23.45 -0.24 -0.52
N LEU A 166 23.44 1.11 -0.49
CA LEU A 166 22.67 1.93 -1.41
C LEU A 166 22.93 1.54 -2.88
N ASP A 167 24.19 1.34 -3.27
CA ASP A 167 24.57 0.94 -4.63
C ASP A 167 24.05 -0.46 -4.99
N ARG A 168 24.17 -1.43 -4.08
CA ARG A 168 23.65 -2.79 -4.29
C ARG A 168 22.13 -2.79 -4.44
N VAL A 169 21.42 -2.11 -3.54
CA VAL A 169 19.96 -1.99 -3.57
C VAL A 169 19.50 -1.29 -4.84
N THR A 170 20.19 -0.22 -5.24
CA THR A 170 19.92 0.49 -6.51
C THR A 170 19.98 -0.47 -7.70
N ASN A 171 21.02 -1.30 -7.76
CA ASN A 171 21.19 -2.26 -8.84
C ASN A 171 20.13 -3.36 -8.79
N HIS A 172 19.80 -3.89 -7.61
CA HIS A 172 18.71 -4.87 -7.45
C HIS A 172 17.37 -4.33 -7.92
N ILE A 173 17.00 -3.10 -7.56
CA ILE A 173 15.74 -2.48 -8.00
C ILE A 173 15.73 -2.30 -9.51
N LYS A 174 16.83 -1.81 -10.10
CA LYS A 174 16.96 -1.69 -11.56
C LYS A 174 16.86 -3.04 -12.26
N SER A 175 17.46 -4.09 -11.71
CA SER A 175 17.37 -5.45 -12.25
C SER A 175 15.96 -6.03 -12.14
N ALA A 176 15.29 -5.85 -11.00
CA ALA A 176 13.91 -6.31 -10.80
C ALA A 176 12.95 -5.63 -11.78
N LEU A 177 13.07 -4.32 -11.97
CA LEU A 177 12.29 -3.58 -12.96
C LEU A 177 12.69 -3.96 -14.39
N GLY A 178 13.98 -4.15 -14.65
CA GLY A 178 14.49 -4.57 -15.95
C GLY A 178 13.97 -5.94 -16.40
N ALA A 179 13.75 -6.88 -15.46
CA ALA A 179 13.13 -8.17 -15.74
C ALA A 179 11.67 -8.03 -16.23
N LEU A 180 11.00 -6.93 -15.87
CA LEU A 180 9.67 -6.55 -16.34
C LEU A 180 9.73 -5.63 -17.58
N LEU A 181 10.91 -5.46 -18.19
CA LEU A 181 11.17 -4.51 -19.29
C LEU A 181 10.90 -3.04 -18.92
N ILE A 182 10.94 -2.73 -17.62
CA ILE A 182 10.78 -1.37 -17.10
C ILE A 182 12.16 -0.74 -16.93
N VAL A 183 12.34 0.45 -17.49
CA VAL A 183 13.62 1.14 -17.51
C VAL A 183 13.65 2.19 -16.41
N ALA A 184 14.29 1.87 -15.29
CA ALA A 184 14.55 2.82 -14.21
C ALA A 184 15.93 3.49 -14.38
N LYS A 185 15.96 4.82 -14.27
CA LYS A 185 17.18 5.63 -14.37
C LYS A 185 17.42 6.39 -13.07
N THR A 186 18.68 6.59 -12.73
CA THR A 186 19.06 7.45 -11.61
C THR A 186 18.84 8.91 -12.01
N ALA A 187 18.30 9.72 -11.09
CA ALA A 187 18.19 11.18 -11.26
C ALA A 187 19.56 11.87 -11.11
N SER A 188 20.56 11.41 -11.86
CA SER A 188 21.91 11.93 -11.81
C SER A 188 21.93 13.43 -12.17
N LEU A 189 22.70 14.21 -11.43
CA LEU A 189 22.72 15.69 -11.50
C LEU A 189 21.40 16.39 -11.12
N GLN A 190 20.36 15.64 -10.79
CA GLN A 190 19.05 16.15 -10.33
C GLN A 190 18.65 15.50 -9.01
N VAL A 191 19.64 15.11 -8.19
CA VAL A 191 19.43 14.30 -6.99
C VAL A 191 18.61 15.04 -5.93
N GLU A 192 18.79 16.36 -5.81
CA GLU A 192 17.97 17.19 -4.94
C GLU A 192 16.51 17.22 -5.36
N ASP A 193 16.25 17.44 -6.65
CA ASP A 193 14.89 17.47 -7.19
C ASP A 193 14.25 16.09 -7.10
N GLY A 194 15.02 15.03 -7.31
CA GLY A 194 14.58 13.65 -7.08
C GLY A 194 14.17 13.41 -5.63
N PHE A 195 15.02 13.77 -4.68
CA PHE A 195 14.70 13.63 -3.26
C PHE A 195 13.44 14.41 -2.90
N LYS A 196 13.35 15.68 -3.30
CA LYS A 196 12.19 16.55 -3.05
C LYS A 196 10.90 16.01 -3.68
N THR A 197 10.99 15.40 -4.86
CA THR A 197 9.85 14.80 -5.57
C THR A 197 9.22 13.65 -4.78
N THR A 198 10.04 12.90 -4.02
CA THR A 198 9.55 11.78 -3.19
C THR A 198 9.14 12.15 -1.77
N LEU A 199 9.33 13.41 -1.36
CA LEU A 199 8.84 13.87 -0.07
C LEU A 199 7.31 13.97 -0.09
N PRO A 200 6.63 13.83 1.07
CA PRO A 200 5.17 13.94 1.19
C PRO A 200 4.68 15.40 1.08
N THR A 201 5.22 16.16 0.13
CA THR A 201 4.85 17.54 -0.18
C THR A 201 3.92 17.65 -1.39
N GLY A 202 3.75 16.56 -2.14
CA GLY A 202 2.91 16.53 -3.34
C GLY A 202 3.47 17.33 -4.52
N LEU A 203 4.78 17.61 -4.54
CA LEU A 203 5.43 18.42 -5.58
C LEU A 203 6.31 17.58 -6.48
N ASP A 204 5.93 17.41 -7.74
CA ASP A 204 6.80 16.81 -8.76
C ASP A 204 7.81 17.84 -9.30
N LYS A 205 9.07 17.71 -8.87
CA LYS A 205 10.18 18.57 -9.33
C LYS A 205 10.86 17.99 -10.57
N LEU A 206 10.91 16.67 -10.70
CA LEU A 206 11.57 16.02 -11.84
C LEU A 206 10.74 16.11 -13.12
N LYS A 207 9.42 16.02 -13.04
CA LYS A 207 8.49 16.03 -14.18
C LYS A 207 8.85 15.02 -15.28
N MET A 208 9.43 13.89 -14.89
CA MET A 208 9.78 12.80 -15.79
C MET A 208 8.54 11.94 -16.05
N ASN A 209 7.59 12.51 -16.79
CA ASN A 209 6.28 11.92 -17.00
C ASN A 209 6.25 11.07 -18.28
N ARG A 210 5.41 10.03 -18.27
CA ARG A 210 5.03 9.24 -19.44
C ARG A 210 3.53 9.29 -19.67
N ASN A 211 3.15 9.31 -20.93
CA ASN A 211 1.75 9.28 -21.32
C ASN A 211 1.18 7.87 -21.10
N MET A 212 0.02 7.80 -20.45
CA MET A 212 -0.71 6.55 -20.14
C MET A 212 -2.20 6.76 -20.41
N ASP A 213 -2.88 5.70 -20.82
CA ASP A 213 -4.35 5.63 -20.81
C ASP A 213 -4.86 5.18 -19.43
N THR A 214 -6.18 5.14 -19.26
CA THR A 214 -6.81 4.80 -17.97
C THR A 214 -6.55 3.35 -17.61
N THR A 215 -6.65 2.44 -18.58
CA THR A 215 -6.40 1.01 -18.36
C THR A 215 -4.96 0.75 -17.91
N SER A 216 -3.95 1.32 -18.60
CA SER A 216 -2.55 1.14 -18.19
C SER A 216 -2.29 1.76 -16.83
N LEU A 217 -2.84 2.94 -16.56
CA LEU A 217 -2.71 3.59 -15.25
C LEU A 217 -3.35 2.77 -14.13
N ALA A 218 -4.51 2.15 -14.35
CA ALA A 218 -5.18 1.33 -13.34
C ALA A 218 -4.32 0.14 -12.86
N THR A 219 -3.47 -0.41 -13.73
CA THR A 219 -2.53 -1.49 -13.34
C THR A 219 -1.47 -1.05 -12.34
N THR A 220 -1.27 0.26 -12.17
CA THR A 220 -0.31 0.84 -11.21
C THR A 220 -0.85 0.94 -9.79
N PHE A 221 -2.09 0.48 -9.55
CA PHE A 221 -2.63 0.46 -8.19
C PHE A 221 -1.81 -0.51 -7.32
N PRO A 222 -1.19 -0.04 -6.22
CA PRO A 222 -0.13 -0.78 -5.53
C PRO A 222 -0.64 -1.89 -4.60
N PHE A 223 -1.95 -1.94 -4.32
CA PHE A 223 -2.54 -2.89 -3.37
C PHE A 223 -3.52 -3.81 -4.08
N THR A 224 -3.10 -5.03 -4.41
CA THR A 224 -3.99 -6.05 -5.01
C THR A 224 -4.22 -7.25 -4.11
N SER A 225 -3.53 -7.36 -2.97
CA SER A 225 -3.77 -8.39 -1.96
C SER A 225 -4.43 -7.79 -0.72
N SER A 226 -5.49 -8.44 -0.24
CA SER A 226 -6.02 -8.22 1.09
C SER A 226 -5.05 -8.83 2.11
N GLU A 227 -4.34 -7.98 2.86
CA GLU A 227 -3.54 -8.42 3.99
C GLU A 227 -4.46 -8.58 5.21
N LEU A 228 -4.46 -9.77 5.82
CA LEU A 228 -5.09 -10.00 7.11
C LEU A 228 -4.04 -9.84 8.21
N THR A 229 -3.57 -8.60 8.35
CA THR A 229 -2.53 -8.21 9.31
C THR A 229 -3.03 -7.01 10.10
N ALA A 230 -3.36 -7.24 11.36
CA ALA A 230 -3.66 -6.22 12.34
C ALA A 230 -2.42 -5.89 13.16
N ASN A 231 -2.43 -4.72 13.81
CA ASN A 231 -1.36 -4.29 14.72
C ASN A 231 -1.34 -5.09 16.03
N GLU A 232 -2.41 -5.85 16.31
CA GLU A 232 -2.61 -6.60 17.55
C GLU A 232 -3.30 -7.94 17.28
N GLY A 233 -3.12 -8.88 18.21
CA GLY A 233 -3.71 -10.21 18.16
C GLY A 233 -2.70 -11.35 17.99
N LEU A 234 -3.22 -12.52 17.61
CA LEU A 234 -2.46 -13.75 17.51
C LEU A 234 -1.81 -13.87 16.12
N MET A 235 -0.53 -14.22 16.06
CA MET A 235 0.14 -14.58 14.82
C MET A 235 -0.30 -16.00 14.40
N TYR A 236 -1.01 -16.13 13.29
CA TYR A 236 -1.47 -17.42 12.77
C TYR A 236 -0.48 -18.06 11.81
N GLY A 237 0.24 -17.25 11.03
CA GLY A 237 1.19 -17.78 10.04
C GLY A 237 1.79 -16.71 9.18
N ILE A 238 2.26 -17.13 8.01
CA ILE A 238 2.87 -16.29 6.98
C ILE A 238 2.01 -16.41 5.73
N ASN A 239 1.73 -15.29 5.09
CA ASN A 239 1.04 -15.24 3.81
C ASN A 239 2.00 -15.70 2.70
N GLU A 240 1.67 -16.80 2.02
CA GLU A 240 2.54 -17.39 1.00
C GLU A 240 2.68 -16.53 -0.27
N HIS A 241 1.87 -15.49 -0.44
CA HIS A 241 1.93 -14.62 -1.62
C HIS A 241 2.90 -13.45 -1.48
N ASN A 242 3.08 -12.92 -0.26
CA ASN A 242 3.87 -11.72 -0.01
C ASN A 242 4.77 -11.81 1.23
N ASP A 243 4.87 -13.00 1.83
CA ASP A 243 5.66 -13.30 3.05
C ASP A 243 5.31 -12.41 4.26
N SER A 244 4.16 -11.72 4.23
CA SER A 244 3.66 -10.92 5.35
C SER A 244 3.15 -11.81 6.47
N LEU A 245 3.15 -11.29 7.70
CA LEU A 245 2.60 -12.01 8.85
C LEU A 245 1.08 -11.95 8.85
N VAL A 246 0.42 -13.10 9.04
CA VAL A 246 -1.02 -13.13 9.31
C VAL A 246 -1.21 -12.98 10.82
N VAL A 247 -1.62 -11.78 11.25
CA VAL A 247 -1.84 -11.43 12.66
C VAL A 247 -3.23 -10.84 12.78
N PHE A 248 -4.07 -11.37 13.65
CA PHE A 248 -5.34 -10.73 13.97
C PHE A 248 -5.87 -11.20 15.33
N ASP A 249 -6.71 -10.37 15.94
CA ASP A 249 -7.44 -10.73 17.15
C ASP A 249 -8.88 -11.14 16.81
N ARG A 250 -9.20 -12.42 17.01
CA ARG A 250 -10.54 -12.96 16.76
C ARG A 250 -11.60 -12.34 17.68
N PHE A 251 -11.23 -11.85 18.86
CA PHE A 251 -12.16 -11.27 19.83
C PHE A 251 -12.64 -9.87 19.44
N THR A 252 -11.98 -9.22 18.47
CA THR A 252 -12.42 -7.94 17.89
C THR A 252 -13.51 -8.09 16.83
N LEU A 253 -13.79 -9.31 16.38
CA LEU A 253 -14.82 -9.59 15.38
C LEU A 253 -16.22 -9.59 16.01
N GLU A 254 -17.26 -9.43 15.19
CA GLU A 254 -18.66 -9.54 15.62
C GLU A 254 -18.94 -10.87 16.32
N ASN A 255 -18.22 -11.93 15.92
CA ASN A 255 -18.24 -13.22 16.57
C ASN A 255 -16.83 -13.84 16.62
N ALA A 256 -16.42 -14.29 17.81
CA ALA A 256 -15.08 -14.85 18.06
C ALA A 256 -14.96 -16.36 17.78
N ASN A 257 -16.02 -17.00 17.27
CA ASN A 257 -16.04 -18.43 16.98
C ASN A 257 -15.06 -18.79 15.85
N MET A 258 -14.33 -19.89 16.03
CA MET A 258 -13.38 -20.42 15.05
C MET A 258 -13.68 -21.89 14.74
N VAL A 259 -13.61 -22.25 13.47
CA VAL A 259 -13.77 -23.64 12.99
C VAL A 259 -12.55 -24.04 12.18
N VAL A 260 -11.90 -25.15 12.58
CA VAL A 260 -10.68 -25.65 11.93
C VAL A 260 -11.00 -26.94 11.17
N PHE A 261 -10.88 -26.90 9.84
CA PHE A 261 -11.02 -28.07 8.97
C PHE A 261 -9.66 -28.54 8.47
N ALA A 262 -9.38 -29.84 8.57
CA ALA A 262 -8.15 -30.42 8.06
C ALA A 262 -8.33 -31.93 7.81
N LYS A 263 -7.54 -32.48 6.88
CA LYS A 263 -7.39 -33.93 6.75
C LYS A 263 -6.48 -34.46 7.87
N SER A 264 -6.57 -35.75 8.16
CA SER A 264 -5.64 -36.40 9.10
C SER A 264 -4.20 -36.20 8.64
N GLY A 265 -3.31 -35.81 9.57
CA GLY A 265 -1.91 -35.49 9.30
C GLY A 265 -1.62 -34.10 8.73
N SER A 266 -2.65 -33.27 8.43
CA SER A 266 -2.43 -31.93 7.86
C SER A 266 -2.08 -30.83 8.89
N GLY A 267 -1.77 -31.20 10.14
CA GLY A 267 -1.34 -30.25 11.16
C GLY A 267 -2.45 -29.58 11.99
N LYS A 268 -3.68 -30.11 11.99
CA LYS A 268 -4.80 -29.61 12.82
C LYS A 268 -4.41 -29.42 14.28
N SER A 269 -3.96 -30.49 14.93
CA SER A 269 -3.62 -30.47 16.35
C SER A 269 -2.39 -29.61 16.63
N TYR A 270 -1.49 -29.44 15.67
CA TYR A 270 -0.36 -28.52 15.80
C TYR A 270 -0.83 -27.06 15.82
N LEU A 271 -1.68 -26.67 14.85
CA LEU A 271 -2.25 -25.32 14.78
C LEU A 271 -3.02 -24.98 16.07
N VAL A 272 -3.90 -25.88 16.51
CA VAL A 272 -4.74 -25.65 17.71
C VAL A 272 -3.87 -25.56 18.97
N LYS A 273 -2.87 -26.41 19.16
CA LYS A 273 -1.97 -26.33 20.32
C LYS A 273 -1.17 -25.03 20.35
N LEU A 274 -0.70 -24.56 19.20
CA LEU A 274 -0.03 -23.26 19.08
C LEU A 274 -0.96 -22.11 19.41
N GLU A 275 -2.20 -22.15 18.91
CA GLU A 275 -3.20 -21.13 19.21
C GLU A 275 -3.54 -21.08 20.70
N ILE A 276 -3.71 -22.24 21.35
CA ILE A 276 -3.93 -22.34 22.80
C ILE A 276 -2.77 -21.69 23.56
N LEU A 277 -1.53 -22.09 23.25
CA LEU A 277 -0.33 -21.54 23.89
C LEU A 277 -0.24 -20.02 23.74
N ARG A 278 -0.51 -19.51 22.55
CA ARG A 278 -0.48 -18.06 22.31
C ARG A 278 -1.63 -17.35 23.01
N SER A 279 -2.83 -17.92 23.02
CA SER A 279 -4.00 -17.34 23.70
C SER A 279 -3.76 -17.21 25.21
N LEU A 280 -3.10 -18.20 25.83
CA LEU A 280 -2.73 -18.15 27.24
C LEU A 280 -1.77 -16.99 27.57
N LEU A 281 -0.95 -16.53 26.60
CA LEU A 281 -0.09 -15.35 26.78
C LEU A 281 -0.89 -14.03 26.81
N PHE A 282 -2.13 -14.06 26.33
CA PHE A 282 -3.09 -12.94 26.38
C PHE A 282 -4.15 -13.17 27.46
N ASP A 283 -3.80 -13.89 28.54
CA ASP A 283 -4.66 -14.16 29.69
C ASP A 283 -6.02 -14.79 29.33
N THR A 284 -6.09 -15.53 28.21
CA THR A 284 -7.31 -16.22 27.77
C THR A 284 -7.45 -17.55 28.48
N GLU A 285 -8.61 -17.81 29.10
CA GLU A 285 -8.94 -19.13 29.64
C GLU A 285 -9.29 -20.11 28.50
N VAL A 286 -8.73 -21.31 28.56
CA VAL A 286 -8.91 -22.32 27.52
C VAL A 286 -9.38 -23.63 28.13
N ILE A 287 -10.53 -24.11 27.67
CA ILE A 287 -11.09 -25.42 28.00
C ILE A 287 -11.05 -26.29 26.74
N VAL A 288 -10.45 -27.48 26.86
CA VAL A 288 -10.31 -28.43 25.74
C VAL A 288 -11.06 -29.71 26.07
N ILE A 289 -11.95 -30.14 25.17
CA ILE A 289 -12.55 -31.47 25.19
C ILE A 289 -11.68 -32.37 24.32
N ASP A 290 -10.95 -33.30 24.95
CA ASP A 290 -9.92 -34.10 24.32
C ASP A 290 -10.30 -35.60 24.24
N PRO A 291 -11.02 -36.04 23.19
CA PRO A 291 -11.39 -37.45 23.05
C PRO A 291 -10.23 -38.36 22.63
N GLU A 292 -9.10 -37.80 22.17
CA GLU A 292 -7.96 -38.55 21.59
C GLU A 292 -6.70 -38.54 22.50
N ASP A 293 -6.79 -37.99 23.71
CA ASP A 293 -5.68 -37.83 24.68
C ASP A 293 -4.45 -37.11 24.08
N GLU A 294 -4.68 -36.18 23.16
CA GLU A 294 -3.61 -35.44 22.48
C GLU A 294 -3.08 -34.24 23.29
N TYR A 295 -3.86 -33.73 24.24
CA TYR A 295 -3.61 -32.46 24.93
C TYR A 295 -3.13 -32.61 26.38
N ARG A 296 -3.12 -33.83 26.94
CA ARG A 296 -2.62 -34.09 28.30
C ARG A 296 -1.22 -33.55 28.54
N LYS A 297 -0.27 -33.89 27.66
CA LYS A 297 1.11 -33.42 27.75
C LYS A 297 1.23 -31.90 27.68
N LEU A 298 0.36 -31.25 26.91
CA LEU A 298 0.33 -29.79 26.82
C LEU A 298 -0.14 -29.20 28.15
N SER A 299 -1.25 -29.72 28.68
CA SER A 299 -1.82 -29.30 29.98
C SER A 299 -0.79 -29.42 31.10
N ASP A 300 -0.11 -30.56 31.21
CA ASP A 300 0.93 -30.79 32.22
C ASP A 300 2.09 -29.78 32.07
N ALA A 301 2.50 -29.47 30.84
CA ALA A 301 3.63 -28.58 30.57
C ALA A 301 3.36 -27.11 30.93
N ILE A 302 2.10 -26.67 30.84
CA ILE A 302 1.68 -25.29 31.16
C ILE A 302 1.15 -25.14 32.59
N GLY A 303 1.15 -26.22 33.39
CA GLY A 303 0.58 -26.22 34.74
C GLY A 303 -0.96 -26.18 34.75
N GLY A 304 -1.59 -26.64 33.67
CA GLY A 304 -3.04 -26.76 33.56
C GLY A 304 -3.61 -27.92 34.38
N THR A 305 -4.94 -28.00 34.41
CA THR A 305 -5.65 -29.12 35.04
C THR A 305 -6.18 -30.07 33.97
N TYR A 306 -5.79 -31.34 34.03
CA TYR A 306 -6.37 -32.37 33.18
C TYR A 306 -7.37 -33.22 33.98
N ILE A 307 -8.63 -33.23 33.54
CA ILE A 307 -9.71 -34.01 34.17
C ILE A 307 -9.97 -35.25 33.32
N ASP A 308 -9.62 -36.42 33.85
CA ASP A 308 -9.93 -37.70 33.21
C ASP A 308 -11.36 -38.15 33.56
N PHE A 309 -12.12 -38.61 32.57
CA PHE A 309 -13.47 -39.18 32.74
C PHE A 309 -13.52 -40.69 32.50
N SER A 310 -12.38 -41.39 32.58
CA SER A 310 -12.32 -42.84 32.55
C SER A 310 -13.16 -43.49 33.66
N PHE A 311 -13.55 -44.75 33.47
CA PHE A 311 -14.40 -45.48 34.43
C PHE A 311 -13.78 -45.56 35.84
N SER A 312 -12.45 -45.64 35.92
CA SER A 312 -11.68 -45.65 37.16
C SER A 312 -11.38 -44.28 37.75
N SER A 313 -11.62 -43.19 37.01
CA SER A 313 -11.38 -41.83 37.49
C SER A 313 -12.27 -41.51 38.69
N PRO A 314 -11.82 -40.70 39.68
CA PRO A 314 -12.71 -40.16 40.70
C PRO A 314 -13.62 -39.04 40.16
N SER A 315 -13.29 -38.43 39.02
CA SER A 315 -14.02 -37.31 38.45
C SER A 315 -15.29 -37.77 37.72
N ARG A 316 -16.41 -37.08 37.97
CA ARG A 316 -17.72 -37.35 37.35
C ARG A 316 -18.41 -36.01 37.05
N ILE A 317 -19.11 -35.94 35.92
CA ILE A 317 -20.04 -34.84 35.63
C ILE A 317 -21.44 -35.32 35.99
N ASN A 318 -22.14 -34.56 36.81
CA ASN A 318 -23.55 -34.80 37.10
C ASN A 318 -24.42 -33.96 36.14
N PRO A 319 -25.08 -34.56 35.13
CA PRO A 319 -25.93 -33.81 34.22
C PRO A 319 -27.21 -33.26 34.87
N PHE A 320 -27.53 -33.71 36.10
CA PHE A 320 -28.65 -33.20 36.90
C PHE A 320 -28.21 -32.16 37.94
N GLU A 321 -26.94 -31.77 37.94
CA GLU A 321 -26.47 -30.69 38.80
C GLU A 321 -27.03 -29.37 38.30
N LEU A 322 -27.87 -28.75 39.13
CA LEU A 322 -28.43 -27.44 38.85
C LEU A 322 -27.48 -26.38 39.37
N PRO A 323 -27.12 -25.36 38.56
CA PRO A 323 -26.28 -24.28 39.03
C PRO A 323 -27.00 -23.54 40.16
N VAL A 324 -26.22 -23.13 41.17
CA VAL A 324 -26.76 -22.41 42.32
C VAL A 324 -27.21 -21.02 41.85
N VAL A 325 -28.51 -20.74 41.97
CA VAL A 325 -29.14 -19.46 41.59
C VAL A 325 -28.77 -18.38 42.60
N ASN A 326 -27.50 -17.99 42.64
CA ASN A 326 -27.04 -16.87 43.48
C ASN A 326 -26.55 -15.68 42.66
N GLU A 327 -26.43 -15.80 41.33
CA GLU A 327 -26.10 -14.67 40.45
C GLU A 327 -27.12 -14.58 39.29
N PRO A 328 -27.88 -13.48 39.18
CA PRO A 328 -29.04 -13.39 38.30
C PRO A 328 -28.71 -13.25 36.80
N ASP A 329 -27.45 -12.99 36.42
CA ASP A 329 -27.10 -12.64 35.04
C ASP A 329 -26.41 -13.74 34.21
N GLU A 330 -25.88 -14.83 34.82
CA GLU A 330 -25.04 -15.79 34.07
C GLU A 330 -25.73 -17.07 33.59
N ASN A 331 -26.99 -17.32 33.95
CA ASN A 331 -27.57 -18.67 33.76
C ASN A 331 -28.98 -18.69 33.16
N GLU A 332 -29.12 -18.17 31.92
CA GLU A 332 -30.38 -18.23 31.16
C GLU A 332 -30.92 -19.66 30.95
N LEU A 333 -30.03 -20.66 30.83
CA LEU A 333 -30.40 -22.07 30.66
C LEU A 333 -31.03 -22.67 31.91
N ALA A 334 -30.51 -22.32 33.09
CA ALA A 334 -31.07 -22.78 34.36
C ALA A 334 -32.45 -22.15 34.62
N MET A 335 -32.62 -20.87 34.29
CA MET A 335 -33.91 -20.19 34.41
C MET A 335 -35.00 -20.80 33.51
N LYS A 336 -34.65 -21.24 32.29
CA LYS A 336 -35.59 -21.87 31.35
C LYS A 336 -36.05 -23.29 31.75
N ILE A 337 -35.28 -24.01 32.56
CA ILE A 337 -35.64 -25.37 33.00
C ILE A 337 -36.54 -25.35 34.25
N ILE A 338 -36.49 -24.27 35.02
CA ILE A 338 -37.23 -24.11 36.29
C ILE A 338 -38.59 -23.40 36.08
N SER A 339 -38.76 -22.66 34.97
CA SER A 339 -40.06 -22.10 34.52
C SER A 339 -40.91 -23.14 33.80
#